data_AF-A0A6J4QZB7-F1
#
_entry.id   AF-A0A6J4QZB7-F1
#
_cell.length_a   1.000
_cell.length_b   1.000
_cell.length_c   1.000
_cell.angle_alpha   90.00
_cell.angle_beta   90.00
_cell.angle_gamma   90.00
#
_symmetry.space_group_name_H-M   'P 1'
#
loop_
_entity.id
_entity.type
_entity.pdbx_description
1 polymer ?
#
loop_
_entity_poly.entity_id
_entity_poly.type
_entity_poly.pdbx_seq_one_letter_code
_entity_poly.pdbx_strand_id
1 'polypeptide(L)' 'MNSTLGRAPLYLPLAVALALLALFAVLFDNGALLAPFFGDASYAANYLHELFHDGRHLLAAPCH' A
#
# COMPACT_ATOMS: atom_id res chain seq x y z
N MET A 1 23.22 11.36 -27.35
CA MET A 1 22.21 11.17 -26.29
C MET A 1 21.26 10.12 -26.80
N ASN A 2 21.52 8.85 -26.48
CA ASN A 2 20.78 7.73 -27.06
C ASN A 2 19.44 7.61 -26.32
N SER A 3 18.36 7.96 -27.01
CA SER A 3 16.99 7.87 -26.50
C SER A 3 16.60 6.41 -26.33
N THR A 4 16.76 5.86 -25.13
CA THR A 4 16.25 4.53 -24.73
C THR A 4 14.72 4.49 -24.63
N LEU A 5 14.01 5.54 -25.06
CA LEU A 5 12.54 5.64 -25.04
C LEU A 5 11.83 4.65 -25.98
N GLY A 6 12.53 3.89 -26.80
CA GLY A 6 11.92 3.03 -27.82
C GLY A 6 11.06 1.89 -27.30
N ARG A 7 11.36 1.32 -26.13
CA ARG A 7 10.56 0.28 -25.44
C ARG A 7 10.94 0.25 -23.96
N ALA A 8 10.44 1.20 -23.18
CA ALA A 8 10.55 1.09 -21.73
C ALA A 8 9.76 -0.16 -21.29
N PRO A 9 10.38 -1.12 -20.61
CA PRO A 9 9.66 -2.30 -20.16
C PRO A 9 8.59 -1.90 -19.15
N LEU A 10 7.33 -2.27 -19.41
CA LEU A 10 6.18 -1.92 -18.56
C LEU A 10 6.28 -2.51 -17.14
N TYR A 11 7.10 -3.54 -16.94
CA TYR A 11 7.30 -4.14 -15.61
C TYR A 11 7.89 -3.17 -14.60
N LEU A 12 8.75 -2.24 -15.02
CA LEU A 12 9.42 -1.33 -14.10
C LEU A 12 8.45 -0.28 -13.51
N PRO A 13 7.68 0.49 -14.32
CA PRO A 13 6.69 1.40 -13.76
C PRO A 13 5.59 0.65 -13.01
N LEU A 14 5.21 -0.56 -13.44
CA LEU A 14 4.25 -1.38 -12.70
C LEU A 14 4.78 -1.77 -11.31
N ALA A 15 6.04 -2.23 -11.23
CA ALA A 15 6.67 -2.57 -9.95
C ALA A 15 6.75 -1.36 -9.02
N VAL A 16 7.10 -0.18 -9.57
CA VAL A 16 7.11 1.06 -8.80
C VAL A 16 5.70 1.42 -8.32
N ALA A 17 4.68 1.31 -9.17
CA ALA A 17 3.29 1.58 -8.79
C ALA A 17 2.80 0.63 -7.67
N LEU A 18 3.13 -0.65 -7.77
CA LEU A 18 2.79 -1.64 -6.74
C LEU A 18 3.53 -1.37 -5.43
N ALA A 19 4.81 -0.99 -5.49
CA ALA A 19 5.58 -0.63 -4.31
C ALA A 19 4.99 0.62 -3.61
N LEU A 20 4.61 1.64 -4.39
CA LEU A 20 3.94 2.83 -3.87
C LEU A 20 2.57 2.50 -3.27
N LEU A 21 1.79 1.62 -3.91
CA LEU A 21 0.51 1.17 -3.37
C LEU A 21 0.68 0.40 -2.05
N ALA A 22 1.69 -0.45 -1.95
CA ALA A 22 1.99 -1.17 -0.71
C ALA A 22 2.41 -0.20 0.41
N LEU A 23 3.28 0.78 0.11
CA LEU A 23 3.67 1.81 1.07
C LEU A 23 2.46 2.65 1.50
N PHE A 24 1.58 3.01 0.57
CA PHE A 24 0.33 3.69 0.88
C PHE A 24 -0.55 2.84 1.82
N ALA A 25 -0.78 1.57 1.48
CA ALA A 25 -1.59 0.66 2.29
C ALA A 25 -1.07 0.53 3.73
N VAL A 26 0.26 0.49 3.91
CA VAL A 26 0.89 0.30 5.23
C VAL A 26 0.99 1.59 6.04
N LEU A 27 1.22 2.73 5.41
CA LEU A 27 1.57 3.98 6.10
C LEU A 27 0.45 5.03 6.11
N PHE A 28 -0.45 5.00 5.14
CA PHE A 28 -1.37 6.11 4.87
C PHE A 28 -2.83 5.69 4.66
N ASP A 29 -3.13 4.41 4.46
CA ASP A 29 -4.51 3.97 4.32
C ASP A 29 -5.28 4.18 5.62
N ASN A 30 -6.40 4.88 5.50
CA ASN A 30 -7.36 5.12 6.58
C ASN A 30 -8.70 4.45 6.22
N GLY A 31 -8.63 3.23 5.68
CA GLY A 31 -9.80 2.49 5.19
C GLY A 31 -10.23 2.83 3.77
N ALA A 32 -9.46 3.62 3.01
CA ALA A 32 -9.85 4.04 1.67
C ALA A 32 -9.78 2.89 0.65
N LEU A 33 -8.77 2.01 0.76
CA LEU A 33 -8.59 0.90 -0.18
C LEU A 33 -9.72 -0.12 -0.15
N LEU A 34 -10.32 -0.34 1.03
CA LEU A 34 -11.36 -1.33 1.25
C LEU A 34 -12.79 -0.72 1.22
N ALA A 35 -12.91 0.61 1.16
CA ALA A 35 -14.19 1.31 1.08
C ALA A 35 -15.10 0.88 -0.09
N PRO A 36 -14.59 0.59 -1.31
CA PRO A 36 -15.45 0.11 -2.41
C PRO A 36 -16.17 -1.21 -2.12
N PHE A 37 -15.66 -2.01 -1.17
CA PHE A 37 -16.19 -3.32 -0.82
C PHE A 37 -17.01 -3.31 0.47
N PHE A 38 -16.63 -2.47 1.45
CA PHE A 38 -17.21 -2.47 2.79
C PHE A 38 -17.89 -1.14 3.20
N GLY A 39 -17.84 -0.11 2.35
CA GLY A 39 -18.42 1.20 2.62
C GLY A 39 -17.86 1.84 3.90
N ASP A 40 -18.74 2.48 4.68
CA ASP A 40 -18.38 3.20 5.91
C ASP A 40 -17.69 2.32 6.95
N ALA A 41 -17.99 1.02 6.97
CA ALA A 41 -17.34 0.07 7.88
C ALA A 41 -15.83 -0.01 7.66
N SER A 42 -15.37 0.27 6.43
CA SER A 42 -13.93 0.29 6.10
C SER A 42 -13.18 1.37 6.88
N TYR A 43 -13.77 2.55 7.06
CA TYR A 43 -13.17 3.67 7.79
C TYR A 43 -13.28 3.48 9.30
N ALA A 44 -14.39 2.89 9.77
CA ALA A 44 -14.63 2.66 11.19
C ALA A 44 -13.73 1.53 11.74
N ALA A 45 -13.59 0.43 11.00
CA ALA A 45 -12.80 -0.72 11.44
C ALA A 45 -11.33 -0.62 11.03
N ASN A 46 -11.03 0.11 9.94
CA ASN A 46 -9.67 0.37 9.45
C ASN A 46 -8.80 -0.90 9.37
N TYR A 47 -9.34 -1.97 8.77
CA TYR A 47 -8.76 -3.32 8.84
C TYR A 47 -7.29 -3.43 8.42
N LEU A 48 -6.86 -2.65 7.43
CA LEU A 48 -5.46 -2.64 7.00
C LEU A 48 -4.54 -2.03 8.07
N HIS A 49 -4.98 -0.97 8.75
CA HIS A 49 -4.24 -0.38 9.86
C HIS A 49 -3.99 -1.43 10.96
N GLU A 50 -5.05 -2.09 11.43
CA GLU A 50 -4.94 -3.07 12.52
C GLU A 50 -4.09 -4.28 12.10
N LEU A 51 -4.27 -4.79 10.87
CA LEU A 51 -3.44 -5.89 10.35
C LEU A 51 -1.94 -5.54 10.34
N PHE A 52 -1.58 -4.35 9.84
CA PHE A 52 -0.18 -3.93 9.77
C PHE A 52 0.37 -3.52 11.14
N HIS A 53 -0.48 -3.00 12.03
CA HIS A 53 -0.15 -2.76 13.43
C HIS A 53 0.19 -4.09 14.12
N ASP A 54 -0.65 -5.11 14.02
CA ASP A 54 -0.40 -6.46 14.55
C ASP A 54 0.86 -7.09 13.97
N GLY A 55 1.10 -6.92 12.66
CA GLY A 55 2.33 -7.37 12.02
C GLY A 55 3.58 -6.71 12.61
N ARG A 56 3.52 -5.43 12.98
CA ARG A 56 4.64 -4.74 13.65
C ARG A 56 4.88 -5.31 15.05
N HIS A 57 3.82 -5.60 15.80
CA HIS A 57 3.93 -6.29 17.10
C HIS A 57 4.58 -7.67 16.94
N LEU A 58 4.12 -8.46 15.96
CA LEU A 58 4.65 -9.80 15.69
C LEU A 58 6.13 -9.79 15.29
N LEU A 59 6.55 -8.79 14.52
CA LEU A 59 7.93 -8.66 14.04
C LEU A 59 8.82 -7.81 14.96
N ALA A 60 8.33 -7.45 16.15
CA ALA A 60 9.01 -6.57 17.11
C ALA A 60 9.49 -5.24 16.49
N ALA A 61 8.77 -4.75 15.49
CA ALA A 61 9.02 -3.45 14.90
C ALA A 61 8.41 -2.34 15.79
N PRO A 62 9.10 -1.21 15.97
CA PRO A 62 8.60 -0.12 16.81
C PRO A 62 7.28 0.44 16.25
N CYS A 63 6.32 0.67 17.14
CA CYS A 63 4.95 1.05 16.80
C CYS A 63 4.33 2.15 17.68
N HIS A 64 5.09 2.76 18.60
CA HIS A 64 4.71 3.97 19.33
C HIS A 64 5.94 4.78 19.78
#